data_AF-H1SB57-F1
#
_entry.id   AF-H1SB57-F1
#
_cell.length_a   1.000
_cell.length_b   1.000
_cell.length_c   1.000
_cell.angle_alpha   90.00
_cell.angle_beta   90.00
_cell.angle_gamma   90.00
#
_symmetry.space_group_name_H-M   'P 1'
#
loop_
_entity.id
_entity.type
_entity.pdbx_description
1 polymer ?
#
loop_
_entity_poly.entity_id
_entity_poly.type
_entity_poly.pdbx_seq_one_letter_code
_entity_poly.pdbx_strand_id
1 'polypeptide(L)' 'MFTWTYFCPWDTPVFLTHLTAPGVNKIFTSANWAEAQDKHQRVAEKAKRVLPRVAK' A
#
# COMPACT_ATOMS: atom_id res chain seq x y z
N MET A 1 -5.44 10.53 1.42
CA MET A 1 -5.04 9.22 0.89
C MET A 1 -3.67 8.91 1.46
N PHE A 2 -3.50 7.73 2.06
CA PHE A 2 -2.26 7.34 2.71
C PHE A 2 -1.85 5.94 2.25
N THR A 3 -0.57 5.78 1.93
CA THR A 3 0.04 4.47 1.64
C THR A 3 1.22 4.31 2.58
N TRP A 4 1.32 3.18 3.27
CA TRP A 4 2.47 2.88 4.13
C TRP A 4 2.81 1.40 4.05
N THR A 5 4.09 1.06 4.27
CA THR A 5 4.57 -0.31 4.23
C THR A 5 5.26 -0.64 5.54
N TYR A 6 4.98 -1.80 6.12
CA TYR A 6 5.69 -2.31 7.30
C TYR A 6 5.99 -3.79 7.19
N PHE A 7 6.97 -4.26 7.98
CA PHE A 7 7.34 -5.67 8.07
C PHE A 7 6.53 -6.36 9.17
N CYS A 8 5.86 -7.46 8.84
CA CYS A 8 5.13 -8.30 9.77
C CYS A 8 5.93 -9.58 10.02
N PRO A 9 6.49 -9.80 11.22
CA PRO A 9 7.38 -10.93 11.49
C PRO A 9 6.65 -12.25 11.84
N TRP A 10 5.34 -12.22 12.05
CA TRP A 10 4.58 -13.37 12.57
C TRP A 10 4.09 -14.31 11.46
N ASP A 11 4.01 -15.62 11.76
CA ASP A 11 3.52 -16.75 10.95
C ASP A 11 4.22 -16.98 9.60
N THR A 12 4.29 -15.97 8.75
CA THR A 12 5.09 -15.94 7.53
C THR A 12 5.60 -14.51 7.38
N PRO A 13 6.92 -14.28 7.48
CA PRO A 13 7.46 -12.93 7.44
C PRO A 13 7.15 -12.28 6.10
N VAL A 14 6.32 -11.24 6.13
CA VAL A 14 5.86 -10.53 4.92
C VAL A 14 5.88 -9.04 5.14
N PHE A 15 6.04 -8.31 4.04
CA PHE A 15 5.85 -6.87 4.00
C PHE A 15 4.41 -6.56 3.61
N LEU A 16 3.76 -5.73 4.42
CA LEU A 16 2.38 -5.33 4.25
C LEU A 16 2.34 -3.87 3.79
N THR A 17 1.84 -3.64 2.57
CA THR A 17 1.57 -2.31 2.03
C THR A 17 0.09 -2.00 2.18
N HIS A 18 -0.23 -1.00 2.99
CA HIS A 18 -1.59 -0.53 3.24
C HIS A 18 -1.92 0.63 2.31
N LEU A 19 -3.12 0.63 1.73
CA LEU A 19 -3.74 1.76 1.05
C LEU A 19 -5.03 2.13 1.78
N THR A 20 -5.08 3.34 2.34
CA THR A 20 -6.28 3.89 2.98
C THR A 20 -6.73 5.18 2.31
N ALA A 21 -7.97 5.21 1.86
CA ALA A 21 -8.66 6.36 1.30
C ALA A 21 -10.17 6.27 1.53
N PRO A 22 -10.95 7.35 1.32
CA PRO A 22 -12.42 7.27 1.41
C PRO A 22 -12.96 6.17 0.49
N GLY A 23 -13.66 5.20 1.07
CA GLY A 23 -14.23 4.06 0.33
C GLY A 23 -13.21 2.99 -0.10
N VAL A 24 -11.92 3.09 0.28
CA VAL A 24 -10.89 2.10 -0.08
C VAL A 24 -10.01 1.78 1.13
N ASN A 25 -10.03 0.52 1.55
CA ASN A 25 -9.07 -0.04 2.51
C ASN A 25 -8.54 -1.36 1.92
N LYS A 26 -7.26 -1.38 1.52
CA LYS A 26 -6.62 -2.55 0.91
C LYS A 26 -5.24 -2.80 1.52
N ILE A 27 -4.89 -4.06 1.62
CA ILE A 27 -3.60 -4.55 2.11
C ILE A 27 -2.99 -5.42 1.03
N PHE A 28 -1.73 -5.17 0.69
CA PHE A 28 -0.95 -5.96 -0.25
C PHE A 28 0.22 -6.62 0.49
N THR A 29 0.47 -7.90 0.24
CA THR A 29 1.56 -8.66 0.86
C THR A 29 2.73 -8.82 -0.12
N SER A 30 3.97 -8.81 0.38
CA SER A 30 5.19 -9.10 -0.38
C SER A 30 6.17 -9.93 0.45
N ALA A 31 6.95 -10.79 -0.20
CA ALA A 31 7.89 -11.67 0.49
C ALA A 31 9.20 -10.96 0.87
N ASN A 32 9.59 -9.94 0.11
CA ASN A 32 10.83 -9.20 0.34
C ASN A 32 10.60 -7.68 0.23
N TRP A 33 11.59 -6.90 0.71
CA TRP A 33 11.51 -5.45 0.76
C TRP A 33 11.47 -4.80 -0.63
N ALA A 34 12.23 -5.34 -1.59
CA ALA A 34 12.29 -4.81 -2.95
C ALA A 34 10.91 -4.85 -3.63
N GLU A 35 10.21 -5.98 -3.53
CA GLU A 35 8.82 -6.12 -3.99
C GLU A 35 7.86 -5.18 -3.26
N ALA A 36 8.04 -5.03 -1.94
CA ALA A 36 7.19 -4.16 -1.14
C ALA A 36 7.33 -2.69 -1.55
N GLN A 37 8.55 -2.26 -1.88
CA GLN A 37 8.85 -0.91 -2.33
C GLN A 37 8.29 -0.64 -3.74
N ASP A 38 8.47 -1.57 -4.68
CA ASP A 38 7.86 -1.46 -6.02
C ASP A 38 6.32 -1.43 -5.93
N LYS A 39 5.71 -2.33 -5.13
CA LYS A 39 4.26 -2.32 -4.89
C LYS A 39 3.80 -1.02 -4.24
N HIS A 40 4.50 -0.51 -3.23
CA HIS A 40 4.19 0.77 -2.61
C HIS A 40 4.13 1.89 -3.65
N GLN A 41 5.16 2.00 -4.50
CA GLN A 41 5.21 3.03 -5.53
C GLN A 41 4.07 2.89 -6.55
N ARG A 42 3.81 1.67 -7.03
CA ARG A 42 2.71 1.39 -7.96
C ARG A 42 1.34 1.68 -7.35
N VAL A 43 1.13 1.29 -6.10
CA VAL A 43 -0.12 1.52 -5.36
C VAL A 43 -0.31 3.02 -5.15
N ALA A 44 0.71 3.73 -4.71
CA ALA A 44 0.66 5.18 -4.51
C ALA A 44 0.35 5.92 -5.82
N GLU A 45 1.05 5.60 -6.91
CA GLU A 45 0.81 6.23 -8.23
C GLU A 45 -0.58 5.89 -8.80
N LYS A 46 -1.02 4.64 -8.69
CA LYS A 46 -2.37 4.25 -9.11
C LYS A 46 -3.43 4.95 -8.28
N ALA A 47 -3.24 5.04 -6.96
CA ALA A 47 -4.17 5.69 -6.08
C ALA A 47 -4.27 7.20 -6.38
N LYS A 48 -3.14 7.87 -6.67
CA LYS A 48 -3.14 9.28 -7.14
C LYS A 48 -3.93 9.49 -8.43
N ARG A 49 -3.90 8.51 -9.35
CA ARG A 49 -4.58 8.59 -10.65
C ARG A 49 -6.08 8.27 -10.58
N VAL A 50 -6.45 7.26 -9.78
CA VAL A 50 -7.79 6.65 -9.81
C VAL A 50 -8.70 7.21 -8.73
N LEU A 51 -8.15 7.56 -7.56
CA LEU A 51 -8.97 8.08 -6.49
C LEU A 51 -9.27 9.55 -6.75
N PRO A 52 -10.52 9.98 -6.59
CA PRO A 52 -10.84 11.39 -6.69
C PRO A 52 -9.94 12.13 -5.69
N ARG A 53 -9.23 13.15 -6.20
CA ARG A 53 -8.61 14.15 -5.34
C ARG A 53 -9.76 14.70 -4.52
N VAL A 54 -9.85 14.31 -3.25
CA VAL A 54 -10.80 14.91 -2.33
C VAL A 54 -10.40 16.38 -2.29
N ALA A 55 -11.12 17.20 -3.07
CA ALA A 55 -11.09 18.64 -2.94
C ALA A 55 -11.54 18.89 -1.50
N LYS A 56 -10.60 19.38 -0.69
CA LYS A 56 -10.92 19.96 0.61
C LYS A 56 -11.20 21.43 0.39
#